data_AF-A0ABD0QJN5-F1
#
_entry.id   AF-A0ABD0QJN5-F1
#
_cell.length_a   1.000
_cell.length_b   1.000
_cell.length_c   1.000
_cell.angle_alpha   90.00
_cell.angle_beta   90.00
_cell.angle_gamma   90.00
#
_symmetry.space_group_name_H-M   'P 1'
#
loop_
_entity.id
_entity.type
_entity.pdbx_description
1 polymer ?
#
loop_
_entity_poly.entity_id
_entity_poly.type
_entity_poly.pdbx_seq_one_letter_code
_entity_poly.pdbx_strand_id
1 'polypeptide(L)' 'GLKPLLPIGIREQVDKMVPRQCFALSYDLNCDKLCSDFQEDVSFHFSLGWTMLVNRFLGPKNTRRALMGYNDQ' A
#
# COMPACT_ATOMS: atom_id res chain seq x y z
N GLY A 1 -19.16 21.55 -36.39
CA GLY A 1 -20.34 21.32 -35.52
C GLY A 1 -21.57 21.09 -36.38
N LEU A 2 -22.54 20.29 -35.93
CA LEU A 2 -23.72 19.90 -36.73
C LEU A 2 -24.75 21.02 -36.93
N LYS A 3 -24.77 22.05 -36.08
CA LYS A 3 -25.71 23.20 -36.14
C LYS A 3 -25.92 23.81 -37.55
N PRO A 4 -24.89 24.17 -38.33
CA PRO A 4 -25.08 24.72 -39.69
C PRO A 4 -25.67 23.73 -40.71
N LEU A 5 -25.68 22.43 -40.41
CA LEU A 5 -26.26 21.40 -41.29
C LEU A 5 -27.73 21.11 -40.98
N LEU A 6 -28.28 21.69 -39.91
CA LEU A 6 -29.66 21.47 -39.49
C LEU A 6 -30.61 22.52 -40.08
N PRO A 7 -31.90 22.20 -40.27
CA PRO A 7 -32.89 23.18 -40.73
C PRO A 7 -33.08 24.33 -39.72
N ILE A 8 -33.30 25.55 -40.21
CA ILE A 8 -33.28 26.81 -39.43
C ILE A 8 -34.18 26.76 -38.18
N GLY A 9 -35.39 26.20 -38.29
CA GLY A 9 -36.34 26.12 -37.18
C GLY A 9 -35.91 25.21 -36.03
N ILE A 10 -34.93 24.32 -36.26
CA ILE A 10 -34.50 23.30 -35.29
C ILE A 10 -33.13 23.63 -34.68
N ARG A 11 -32.35 24.52 -35.31
CA ARG A 11 -30.99 24.89 -34.87
C ARG A 11 -30.92 25.37 -33.42
N GLU A 12 -31.90 26.18 -33.00
CA GLU A 12 -32.00 26.74 -31.65
C GLU A 12 -32.50 25.72 -30.61
N GLN A 13 -33.18 24.66 -31.05
CA GLN A 13 -33.74 23.64 -30.16
C GLN A 13 -32.78 22.47 -29.94
N VAL A 14 -31.85 22.25 -30.85
CA VAL A 14 -30.88 21.14 -30.81
C VAL A 14 -30.02 21.17 -29.54
N ASP A 15 -29.65 22.35 -29.07
CA ASP A 15 -28.90 22.49 -27.81
C ASP A 15 -29.67 22.00 -26.59
N LYS A 16 -31.01 22.04 -26.65
CA LYS A 16 -31.90 21.53 -25.60
C LYS A 16 -32.20 20.03 -25.77
N MET A 17 -32.01 19.48 -26.98
CA MET A 17 -32.30 18.08 -27.32
C MET A 17 -31.08 17.16 -27.18
N VAL A 18 -29.87 17.70 -27.23
CA VAL A 18 -28.63 16.91 -27.15
C VAL A 18 -28.16 16.81 -25.70
N PRO A 19 -28.09 15.59 -25.12
CA PRO A 19 -27.47 15.38 -23.82
C PRO A 19 -25.98 15.75 -23.91
N ARG A 20 -25.58 16.86 -23.27
CA ARG A 20 -24.17 17.31 -23.22
C ARG A 20 -23.39 16.70 -22.05
N GLN A 21 -23.84 15.54 -21.56
CA GLN A 21 -23.18 14.85 -20.48
C GLN A 21 -21.78 14.45 -20.92
N CYS A 22 -20.76 14.97 -20.23
CA CYS A 22 -19.38 14.56 -20.44
C CYS A 22 -19.25 13.08 -20.04
N PHE A 23 -18.64 12.29 -20.90
CA PHE A 23 -18.28 10.92 -20.54
C PHE A 23 -17.21 10.97 -19.45
N ALA A 24 -17.57 10.49 -18.26
CA ALA A 24 -16.65 10.30 -17.14
C ALA A 24 -16.39 8.80 -17.00
N LEU A 25 -15.13 8.42 -17.11
CA LEU A 25 -14.68 7.04 -16.93
C LEU A 25 -13.91 6.96 -15.62
N SER A 26 -14.38 6.13 -14.70
CA SER A 26 -13.70 5.85 -13.44
C SER A 26 -13.40 4.36 -13.37
N TYR A 27 -12.17 4.03 -13.04
CA TYR A 27 -11.74 2.66 -12.82
C TYR A 27 -11.57 2.43 -11.33
N ASP A 28 -12.10 1.29 -10.86
CA ASP A 28 -11.80 0.78 -9.53
C ASP A 28 -10.49 -0.02 -9.61
N LEU A 29 -9.50 0.40 -8.83
CA LEU A 29 -8.24 -0.32 -8.70
C LEU A 29 -8.32 -1.21 -7.46
N ASN A 30 -8.37 -2.52 -7.70
CA ASN A 30 -8.28 -3.50 -6.63
C ASN A 30 -6.81 -3.63 -6.16
N CYS A 31 -6.42 -2.76 -5.23
CA CYS A 31 -5.08 -2.76 -4.66
C CYS A 31 -4.71 -4.09 -3.98
N ASP A 32 -5.68 -4.79 -3.38
CA ASP A 32 -5.44 -6.09 -2.75
C ASP A 32 -4.96 -7.13 -3.77
N LYS A 33 -5.60 -7.18 -4.94
CA LYS A 33 -5.16 -8.04 -6.05
C LYS A 33 -3.83 -7.56 -6.64
N LEU A 34 -3.68 -6.24 -6.80
CA LEU A 34 -2.47 -5.66 -7.39
C LEU A 34 -1.21 -5.92 -6.53
N CYS A 35 -1.37 -5.91 -5.22
CA CYS A 35 -0.31 -6.15 -4.25
C CYS A 35 -0.26 -7.61 -3.75
N SER A 36 -1.08 -8.52 -4.28
CA SER A 36 -1.18 -9.89 -3.77
C SER A 36 0.12 -10.69 -3.92
N ASP A 37 0.90 -10.40 -4.96
CA ASP A 37 2.20 -11.05 -5.21
C ASP A 37 3.37 -10.26 -4.61
N PHE A 38 3.11 -9.14 -3.92
CA PHE A 38 4.15 -8.38 -3.24
C PHE A 38 4.64 -9.15 -2.01
N GLN A 39 5.87 -9.65 -2.08
CA GLN A 39 6.59 -10.17 -0.93
C GLN A 39 7.59 -9.12 -0.49
N GLU A 40 7.41 -8.60 0.73
CA GLU A 40 8.35 -7.66 1.31
C GLU A 40 9.65 -8.41 1.68
N ASP A 41 10.76 -8.07 1.03
CA ASP A 41 12.08 -8.62 1.36
C ASP A 41 12.67 -7.88 2.59
N VAL A 42 12.17 -8.22 3.78
CA VAL A 42 12.64 -7.63 5.04
C VAL A 42 13.70 -8.51 5.67
N SER A 43 14.97 -8.07 5.57
CA SER A 43 16.09 -8.71 6.26
C SER A 43 16.48 -7.94 7.53
N PHE A 44 16.18 -8.52 8.70
CA PHE A 44 16.57 -7.93 9.98
C PHE A 44 18.03 -8.27 10.31
N HIS A 45 18.87 -7.24 10.40
CA HIS A 45 20.26 -7.35 10.82
C HIS A 45 20.43 -6.77 12.23
N PHE A 46 20.37 -7.62 13.25
CA PHE A 46 20.57 -7.19 14.63
C PHE A 46 22.07 -7.07 14.93
N SER A 47 22.55 -5.85 15.20
CA SER A 47 23.95 -5.58 15.55
C SER A 47 24.34 -6.16 16.92
N LEU A 48 23.34 -6.51 17.72
CA LEU A 48 23.45 -6.86 19.12
C LEU A 48 22.95 -8.30 19.26
N GLY A 49 23.82 -9.28 18.98
CA GLY A 49 23.50 -10.72 19.03
C GLY A 49 23.00 -11.20 20.39
N TRP A 50 22.81 -12.52 20.56
CA TRP A 50 22.20 -13.16 21.74
C TRP A 50 22.66 -12.59 23.10
N THR A 51 23.96 -12.32 23.25
CA THR A 51 24.57 -11.69 24.44
C THR A 51 23.88 -10.40 24.88
N MET A 52 23.43 -9.56 23.96
CA MET A 52 22.79 -8.28 24.26
C MET A 52 21.33 -8.43 24.66
N LEU A 53 20.61 -9.36 24.05
CA LEU A 53 19.25 -9.72 24.47
C LEU A 53 19.27 -10.23 25.91
N VAL A 54 20.18 -11.15 26.23
CA VAL A 54 20.34 -11.67 27.59
C VAL A 54 20.72 -10.53 28.56
N ASN A 55 21.66 -9.66 28.20
CA ASN A 55 22.05 -8.52 29.04
C ASN A 55 20.90 -7.55 29.34
N ARG A 56 20.04 -7.28 28.35
CA ARG A 56 18.92 -6.34 28.50
C ARG A 56 17.85 -6.87 29.45
N PHE A 57 17.52 -8.16 29.38
CA PHE A 57 16.38 -8.72 30.13
C PHE A 57 16.76 -9.39 31.45
N LEU A 58 17.97 -9.96 31.56
CA LEU A 58 18.43 -10.63 32.78
C LEU A 58 19.36 -9.75 33.64
N GLY A 59 19.83 -8.64 33.08
CA GLY A 59 20.77 -7.72 33.72
C GLY A 59 22.20 -8.29 33.78
N PRO A 60 23.23 -7.42 33.85
CA PRO A 60 24.63 -7.81 33.69
C PRO A 60 25.11 -8.93 34.62
N LYS A 61 24.51 -9.03 35.81
CA LYS A 61 24.87 -10.02 36.84
C LYS A 61 24.44 -11.45 36.48
N ASN A 62 23.30 -11.60 35.80
CA ASN A 62 22.74 -12.90 35.48
C ASN A 62 23.06 -13.34 34.05
N THR A 63 23.52 -12.42 33.20
CA THR A 63 23.90 -12.70 31.81
C THR A 63 24.96 -13.77 31.69
N ARG A 64 26.01 -13.70 32.51
CA ARG A 64 27.11 -14.67 32.44
C ARG A 64 26.61 -16.10 32.72
N ARG A 65 25.73 -16.26 33.70
CA ARG A 65 25.13 -17.56 34.07
C ARG A 65 24.19 -18.08 32.98
N ALA A 66 23.38 -17.20 32.39
CA ALA A 66 22.47 -17.57 31.31
C ALA A 66 23.19 -17.89 29.99
N LEU A 67 24.32 -17.23 29.68
CA LEU A 67 25.09 -17.46 28.46
C LEU A 67 26.05 -18.65 28.54
N MET A 68 26.61 -18.93 29.71
CA MET A 68 27.57 -20.02 29.89
C MET A 68 26.92 -21.40 30.05
N GLY A 69 25.59 -21.45 30.13
CA GLY A 69 24.88 -22.66 30.55
C GLY A 69 25.19 -22.97 32.01
N TYR A 70 24.28 -23.70 32.65
CA TYR A 70 24.47 -24.18 34.01
C TYR A 70 25.60 -25.23 34.03
N ASN A 71 26.87 -24.80 34.11
CA ASN A 71 27.98 -25.68 34.46
C ASN A 71 28.09 -25.72 35.99
N ASP A 72 27.14 -26.40 36.63
CA ASP A 72 27.33 -26.94 37.97
C ASP A 72 27.93 -28.34 37.80
N GLN A 73 29.27 -28.39 37.75
CA GLN A 73 30.05 -29.59 38.03
C GLN A 73 31.36 -29.19 38.71
#